data_AF-A0A7S3JP08-F1
#
_entry.id   AF-A0A7S3JP08-F1
#
_cell.length_a   1.000
_cell.length_b   1.000
_cell.length_c   1.000
_cell.angle_alpha   90.00
_cell.angle_beta   90.00
_cell.angle_gamma   90.00
#
_symmetry.space_group_name_H-M   'P 1'
#
loop_
_entity.id
_entity.type
_entity.pdbx_description
1 polymer ?
#
loop_
_entity_poly.entity_id
_entity_poly.type
_entity_poly.pdbx_seq_one_letter_code
_entity_poly.pdbx_strand_id
1 'polypeptide(L)'
;KLDIMSKDLIKRLSHSSEQPIRDAAVEELHGLIKTNQIKFEDLQLRMVFEGIFFCFWHSDKPKYQDELSSKITGFMNDIESEEDKLMWNRYFFKCLCLHWNRIDNWRINKYLALIRKQLVVVFSQLKA
;
A
#
# COMPACT_ATOMS: atom_id res chain seq x y z
N LYS A 1 -15.15 -20.64 1.88
CA LYS A 1 -15.06 -20.05 0.52
C LYS A 1 -13.87 -19.10 0.54
N LEU A 2 -12.69 -19.55 0.08
CA LEU A 2 -11.50 -18.70 -0.01
C LEU A 2 -11.68 -17.71 -1.16
N ASP A 3 -12.08 -16.49 -0.82
CA ASP A 3 -11.45 -15.23 -1.23
C ASP A 3 -10.53 -15.29 -2.49
N ILE A 4 -11.14 -15.36 -3.67
CA ILE A 4 -10.45 -15.25 -4.97
C ILE A 4 -10.05 -13.79 -5.25
N MET A 5 -10.70 -12.83 -4.59
CA MET A 5 -10.44 -11.39 -4.76
C MET A 5 -9.05 -10.98 -4.27
N SER A 6 -8.49 -11.59 -3.22
CA SER A 6 -7.16 -11.18 -2.74
C SER A 6 -6.02 -11.65 -3.64
N LYS A 7 -5.94 -12.93 -4.02
CA LYS A 7 -4.76 -13.47 -4.74
C LYS A 7 -4.56 -12.87 -6.13
N ASP A 8 -5.64 -12.68 -6.90
CA ASP A 8 -5.54 -12.08 -8.23
C ASP A 8 -5.15 -10.60 -8.15
N LEU A 9 -5.81 -9.85 -7.26
CA LEU A 9 -5.50 -8.44 -7.01
C LEU A 9 -4.04 -8.26 -6.61
N ILE A 10 -3.53 -9.07 -5.67
CA ILE A 10 -2.13 -9.00 -5.22
C ILE A 10 -1.17 -9.30 -6.36
N LYS A 11 -1.47 -10.32 -7.18
CA LYS A 11 -0.65 -10.65 -8.35
C LYS A 11 -0.56 -9.47 -9.32
N ARG A 12 -1.67 -8.75 -9.52
CA ARG A 12 -1.70 -7.55 -10.37
C ARG A 12 -1.00 -6.35 -9.71
N LEU A 13 -1.13 -6.16 -8.40
CA LEU A 13 -0.37 -5.15 -7.65
C LEU A 13 1.15 -5.37 -7.78
N SER A 14 1.60 -6.61 -7.64
CA SER A 14 3.02 -6.98 -7.75
C SER A 14 3.49 -7.24 -9.18
N HIS A 15 2.73 -6.82 -10.20
CA HIS A 15 3.08 -7.12 -11.59
C HIS A 15 4.36 -6.39 -12.02
N SER A 16 5.37 -7.11 -12.49
CA SER A 16 6.73 -6.58 -12.60
C SER A 16 6.97 -5.65 -13.79
N SER A 17 6.41 -5.98 -14.95
CA SER A 17 6.71 -5.29 -16.22
C SER A 17 5.70 -4.19 -16.55
N GLU A 18 4.41 -4.49 -16.39
CA GLU A 18 3.34 -3.62 -16.89
C GLU A 18 2.80 -2.69 -15.81
N GLN A 19 3.19 -1.41 -15.89
CA GLN A 19 2.65 -0.35 -15.04
C GLN A 19 1.11 -0.22 -15.12
N PRO A 20 0.46 -0.31 -16.30
CA PRO A 20 -1.01 -0.20 -16.38
C PRO A 20 -1.76 -1.26 -15.57
N ILE A 21 -1.22 -2.49 -15.50
CA ILE A 21 -1.80 -3.57 -14.69
C ILE A 21 -1.75 -3.21 -13.20
N ARG A 22 -0.61 -2.69 -12.74
CA ARG A 22 -0.47 -2.24 -11.36
C ARG A 22 -1.38 -1.06 -11.05
N ASP A 23 -1.43 -0.08 -11.93
CA ASP A 23 -2.23 1.13 -11.74
C ASP A 23 -3.73 0.78 -11.63
N ALA A 24 -4.22 -0.11 -12.49
CA ALA A 24 -5.58 -0.64 -12.40
C ALA A 24 -5.84 -1.40 -11.09
N ALA A 25 -4.87 -2.21 -10.62
CA ALA A 25 -4.99 -2.91 -9.35
C ALA A 25 -4.97 -1.96 -8.13
N VAL A 26 -4.20 -0.87 -8.19
CA VAL A 26 -4.18 0.17 -7.16
C VAL A 26 -5.52 0.92 -7.13
N GLU A 27 -6.12 1.23 -8.28
CA GLU A 27 -7.48 1.80 -8.34
C GLU A 27 -8.55 0.84 -7.80
N GLU A 28 -8.46 -0.44 -8.16
CA GLU A 28 -9.39 -1.44 -7.63
C GLU A 28 -9.29 -1.58 -6.12
N LEU A 29 -8.07 -1.65 -5.58
CA LEU A 29 -7.85 -1.66 -4.13
C LEU A 29 -8.43 -0.41 -3.46
N HIS A 30 -8.23 0.77 -4.06
CA HIS A 30 -8.81 2.02 -3.55
C HIS A 30 -10.34 1.95 -3.53
N GLY A 31 -10.95 1.47 -4.60
CA GLY A 31 -12.39 1.25 -4.70
C GLY A 31 -12.90 0.33 -3.60
N LEU A 32 -12.22 -0.79 -3.33
CA LEU A 32 -12.59 -1.74 -2.28
C LEU A 32 -12.48 -1.15 -0.87
N ILE A 33 -11.50 -0.29 -0.63
CA ILE A 33 -11.37 0.45 0.65
C ILE A 33 -12.55 1.42 0.78
N LYS A 34 -12.80 2.22 -0.25
CA LYS A 34 -13.85 3.24 -0.26
C LYS A 34 -15.27 2.68 -0.13
N THR A 35 -15.53 1.48 -0.66
CA THR A 35 -16.83 0.80 -0.54
C THR A 35 -16.92 -0.12 0.67
N ASN A 36 -15.91 -0.12 1.56
CA ASN A 36 -15.80 -0.99 2.73
C ASN A 36 -15.96 -2.49 2.40
N GLN A 37 -15.42 -2.91 1.25
CA GLN A 37 -15.45 -4.28 0.75
C GLN A 37 -14.17 -5.07 1.11
N ILE A 38 -13.19 -4.40 1.70
CA ILE A 38 -11.97 -5.02 2.22
C ILE A 38 -12.16 -5.39 3.69
N LYS A 39 -11.67 -6.56 4.08
CA LYS A 39 -11.57 -6.95 5.49
C LYS A 39 -10.20 -6.58 6.03
N PHE A 40 -10.16 -5.84 7.14
CA PHE A 40 -8.93 -5.47 7.84
C PHE A 40 -8.41 -6.60 8.75
N GLU A 41 -8.39 -7.83 8.23
CA GLU A 41 -7.88 -9.00 8.92
C GLU A 41 -6.38 -9.20 8.68
N ASP A 42 -5.69 -9.83 9.64
CA ASP A 42 -4.23 -10.00 9.64
C ASP A 42 -3.68 -10.60 8.33
N LEU A 43 -4.29 -11.70 7.84
CA LEU A 43 -3.82 -12.37 6.63
C LEU A 43 -4.05 -11.50 5.38
N GLN A 44 -5.22 -10.88 5.28
CA GLN A 44 -5.62 -10.05 4.15
C GLN A 44 -4.71 -8.82 4.02
N LEU A 45 -4.50 -8.09 5.12
CA LEU A 45 -3.64 -6.91 5.12
C LEU A 45 -2.18 -7.27 4.83
N ARG A 46 -1.67 -8.37 5.40
CA ARG A 46 -0.33 -8.86 5.06
C ARG A 46 -0.20 -9.03 3.55
N MET A 47 -1.15 -9.73 2.96
CA MET A 47 -1.21 -10.04 1.53
C MET A 47 -1.30 -8.78 0.65
N VAL A 48 -2.14 -7.82 1.02
CA VAL A 48 -2.26 -6.51 0.36
C VAL A 48 -0.95 -5.73 0.42
N PHE A 49 -0.33 -5.63 1.59
CA PHE A 49 0.90 -4.85 1.74
C PHE A 49 2.11 -5.49 1.05
N GLU A 50 2.17 -6.83 0.93
CA GLU A 50 3.14 -7.49 0.02
C GLU A 50 2.94 -7.01 -1.43
N GLY A 51 1.69 -6.97 -1.90
CA GLY A 51 1.36 -6.45 -3.23
C GLY A 51 1.76 -4.98 -3.41
N ILE A 52 1.44 -4.12 -2.44
CA ILE A 52 1.82 -2.70 -2.44
C ILE A 52 3.34 -2.54 -2.43
N PHE A 53 4.06 -3.32 -1.62
CA PHE A 53 5.51 -3.26 -1.53
C PHE A 53 6.16 -3.50 -2.89
N PHE A 54 5.73 -4.55 -3.60
CA PHE A 54 6.26 -4.85 -4.93
C PHE A 54 5.72 -3.91 -6.02
N CYS A 55 4.50 -3.38 -5.86
CA CYS A 55 4.00 -2.31 -6.73
C CYS A 55 4.96 -1.11 -6.73
N PHE A 56 5.33 -0.67 -5.52
CA PHE A 56 6.29 0.41 -5.32
C PHE A 56 7.72 0.00 -5.65
N TRP A 57 8.08 -1.29 -5.52
CA TRP A 57 9.39 -1.80 -5.94
C TRP A 57 9.65 -1.53 -7.44
N HIS A 58 8.62 -1.70 -8.26
CA HIS A 58 8.65 -1.50 -9.72
C HIS A 58 8.37 -0.06 -10.19
N SER A 59 8.30 0.92 -9.27
CA SER A 59 8.16 2.34 -9.63
C SER A 59 9.52 3.01 -9.86
N ASP A 60 9.97 3.08 -11.12
CA ASP A 60 11.31 3.60 -11.45
C ASP A 60 11.34 5.10 -11.74
N LYS A 61 10.26 5.68 -12.26
CA LYS A 61 10.20 7.11 -12.63
C LYS A 61 9.88 7.98 -11.41
N PRO A 62 10.64 9.05 -11.11
CA PRO A 62 10.41 9.90 -9.94
C PRO A 62 9.00 10.49 -9.85
N LYS A 63 8.44 10.99 -10.96
CA LYS A 63 7.06 11.49 -11.01
C LYS A 63 6.05 10.43 -10.59
N TYR A 64 6.21 9.22 -11.13
CA TYR A 64 5.34 8.09 -10.78
C TYR A 64 5.50 7.65 -9.33
N GLN A 65 6.72 7.68 -8.77
CA GLN A 65 6.95 7.39 -7.35
C GLN A 65 6.17 8.38 -6.45
N ASP A 66 6.18 9.66 -6.79
CA ASP A 66 5.47 10.69 -6.02
C ASP A 66 3.94 10.54 -6.11
N GLU A 67 3.41 10.31 -7.32
CA GLU A 67 1.98 10.07 -7.55
C GLU A 67 1.51 8.79 -6.84
N LEU A 68 2.22 7.68 -7.03
CA LEU A 68 1.88 6.40 -6.44
C LEU A 68 1.97 6.43 -4.91
N SER A 69 3.01 7.05 -4.34
CA SER A 69 3.14 7.19 -2.89
C SER A 69 1.99 8.01 -2.31
N SER A 70 1.63 9.14 -2.94
CA SER A 70 0.51 9.98 -2.50
C SER A 70 -0.80 9.20 -2.51
N LYS A 71 -1.03 8.38 -3.55
CA LYS A 71 -2.20 7.53 -3.67
C LYS A 71 -2.27 6.45 -2.58
N ILE A 72 -1.19 5.69 -2.39
CA ILE A 72 -1.11 4.64 -1.35
C ILE A 72 -1.36 5.23 0.05
N THR A 73 -0.71 6.36 0.38
CA THR A 73 -0.89 6.99 1.70
C THR A 73 -2.28 7.60 1.87
N GLY A 74 -2.88 8.04 0.76
CA GLY A 74 -4.21 8.66 0.72
C GLY A 74 -5.35 7.69 1.04
N PHE A 75 -5.15 6.39 0.86
CA PHE A 75 -6.15 5.36 1.18
C PHE A 75 -6.65 5.44 2.62
N MET A 76 -5.81 5.89 3.56
CA MET A 76 -6.23 6.06 4.95
C MET A 76 -7.36 7.07 5.16
N ASN A 77 -7.52 8.04 4.25
CA ASN A 77 -8.57 9.04 4.36
C ASN A 77 -9.96 8.47 4.07
N ASP A 78 -10.03 7.34 3.36
CA ASP A 78 -11.29 6.67 3.02
C ASP A 78 -11.63 5.52 4.01
N ILE A 79 -10.79 5.27 5.02
CA ILE A 79 -11.06 4.29 6.07
C ILE A 79 -11.82 4.97 7.21
N GLU A 80 -13.03 4.50 7.52
CA GLU A 80 -13.90 5.12 8.53
C GLU A 80 -13.52 4.70 9.97
N SER A 81 -13.22 3.42 10.20
CA SER A 81 -12.94 2.88 11.53
C SER A 81 -11.52 3.21 11.98
N GLU A 82 -11.39 3.75 13.20
CA GLU A 82 -10.08 4.00 13.83
C GLU A 82 -9.29 2.70 14.05
N GLU A 83 -9.98 1.60 14.37
CA GLU A 83 -9.33 0.29 14.51
C GLU A 83 -8.75 -0.18 13.17
N ASP A 84 -9.47 0.03 12.07
CA ASP A 84 -9.01 -0.34 10.73
C ASP A 84 -7.85 0.55 10.27
N LYS A 85 -7.86 1.85 10.60
CA LYS A 85 -6.71 2.75 10.38
C LYS A 85 -5.47 2.29 11.16
N LEU A 86 -5.63 1.87 12.41
CA LEU A 86 -4.53 1.33 13.21
C LEU A 86 -3.99 0.04 12.59
N MET A 87 -4.87 -0.86 12.14
CA MET A 87 -4.50 -2.10 11.45
C MET A 87 -3.77 -1.83 10.13
N TRP A 88 -4.27 -0.89 9.32
CA TRP A 88 -3.61 -0.45 8.09
C TRP A 88 -2.18 0.03 8.36
N ASN A 89 -2.00 0.93 9.33
CA ASN A 89 -0.68 1.44 9.71
C ASN A 89 0.25 0.34 10.26
N ARG A 90 -0.29 -0.52 11.12
CA ARG A 90 0.47 -1.65 11.69
C ARG A 90 1.04 -2.51 10.57
N TYR A 91 0.24 -2.84 9.55
CA TYR A 91 0.69 -3.66 8.43
C TYR A 91 1.58 -2.93 7.44
N PHE A 92 1.39 -1.63 7.21
CA PHE A 92 2.32 -0.80 6.46
C PHE A 92 3.75 -0.90 7.04
N PHE A 93 3.91 -0.60 8.33
CA PHE A 93 5.22 -0.64 8.98
C PHE A 93 5.75 -2.06 9.12
N LYS A 94 4.89 -3.04 9.43
CA LYS A 94 5.28 -4.45 9.51
C LYS A 94 5.84 -4.95 8.18
N CYS A 95 5.20 -4.62 7.06
CA CYS A 95 5.68 -4.99 5.72
C CYS A 95 7.05 -4.35 5.42
N LEU A 96 7.21 -3.06 5.72
CA LEU A 96 8.50 -2.37 5.55
C LEU A 96 9.60 -3.01 6.40
N CYS A 97 9.34 -3.32 7.67
CA CYS A 97 10.31 -3.99 8.54
C CYS A 97 10.71 -5.37 8.01
N LEU A 98 9.75 -6.15 7.49
CA LEU A 98 10.01 -7.49 6.94
C LEU A 98 10.91 -7.44 5.70
N HIS A 99 10.74 -6.43 4.84
CA HIS A 99 11.49 -6.32 3.59
C HIS A 99 12.65 -5.33 3.63
N TRP A 100 12.89 -4.65 4.76
CA TRP A 100 13.87 -3.56 4.86
C TRP A 100 15.25 -3.94 4.33
N ASN A 101 15.75 -5.10 4.77
CA ASN A 101 17.06 -5.61 4.38
C ASN A 101 17.17 -6.02 2.90
N ARG A 102 16.04 -6.13 2.19
CA ARG A 102 15.99 -6.45 0.75
C ARG A 102 16.08 -5.20 -0.11
N ILE A 103 15.83 -4.02 0.45
CA ILE A 103 15.86 -2.76 -0.28
C ILE A 103 17.32 -2.38 -0.54
N ASP A 104 17.71 -2.37 -1.80
CA ASP A 104 19.04 -1.94 -2.20
C ASP A 104 19.20 -0.41 -2.22
N ASN A 105 20.44 0.05 -2.30
CA ASN A 105 20.80 1.48 -2.26
C ASN A 105 20.14 2.33 -3.35
N TRP A 106 19.75 1.76 -4.49
CA TRP A 106 19.08 2.49 -5.55
C TRP A 106 17.60 2.72 -5.24
N ARG A 107 17.00 1.88 -4.40
CA ARG A 107 15.57 1.94 -4.04
C ARG A 107 15.31 2.59 -2.69
N ILE A 108 16.30 2.67 -1.80
CA ILE A 108 16.12 3.16 -0.42
C ILE A 108 15.47 4.55 -0.36
N ASN A 109 15.84 5.46 -1.26
CA ASN A 109 15.36 6.83 -1.25
C ASN A 109 13.84 6.94 -1.45
N LYS A 110 13.27 6.16 -2.38
CA LYS A 110 11.82 6.18 -2.62
C LYS A 110 11.04 5.59 -1.44
N TYR A 111 11.55 4.55 -0.80
CA TYR A 111 10.90 3.98 0.39
C TYR A 111 10.98 4.92 1.60
N LEU A 112 12.09 5.63 1.79
CA LEU A 112 12.19 6.69 2.79
C LEU A 112 11.21 7.84 2.52
N ALA A 113 11.01 8.21 1.25
CA ALA A 113 10.01 9.21 0.88
C ALA A 113 8.57 8.73 1.16
N LEU A 114 8.25 7.47 0.84
CA LEU A 114 6.96 6.84 1.15
C LEU A 114 6.69 6.84 2.66
N ILE A 115 7.67 6.46 3.49
CA ILE A 115 7.55 6.49 4.95
C ILE A 115 7.26 7.90 5.46
N ARG A 116 7.98 8.91 4.95
CA ARG A 116 7.75 10.32 5.34
C ARG A 116 6.33 10.75 5.01
N LYS A 117 5.82 10.44 3.82
CA LYS A 117 4.43 10.75 3.45
C LYS A 117 3.43 10.03 4.34
N GLN A 118 3.64 8.74 4.63
CA GLN A 118 2.75 7.98 5.53
C GLN A 118 2.70 8.62 6.92
N LEU A 119 3.84 9.00 7.49
CA LEU A 119 3.90 9.65 8.81
C LEU A 119 3.15 10.99 8.82
N VAL A 120 3.22 11.78 7.75
CA VAL A 120 2.44 13.02 7.62
C VAL A 120 0.94 12.73 7.70
N VAL A 121 0.46 11.71 6.98
CA VAL A 121 -0.97 11.33 7.01
C VAL A 121 -1.36 10.82 8.40
N VAL A 122 -0.56 9.94 9.01
CA VAL A 122 -0.81 9.45 10.39
C VAL A 122 -0.92 10.61 11.37
N PHE A 123 0.02 11.55 11.36
CA PHE A 123 -0.03 12.70 12.26
C PHE A 123 -1.18 13.65 11.96
N SER A 124 -1.63 13.77 10.71
CA SER A 124 -2.83 14.56 10.41
C SER A 124 -4.11 13.95 10.97
N GLN A 125 -4.20 12.62 11.04
CA GLN A 125 -5.35 11.91 11.60
C GLN A 125 -5.41 12.04 13.14
N LEU A 126 -4.25 12.19 13.80
CA LEU A 126 -4.16 12.37 15.25
C LEU A 126 -4.45 13.79 15.74
N LYS A 127 -4.51 14.78 14.84
CA LYS A 127 -4.77 16.20 15.19
C LYS A 127 -6.26 16.51 15.38
N ALA A 128 -7.10 15.48 15.53
CA ALA A 128 -8.54 15.61 15.78
C ALA A 128 -8.82 16.00 17.24
#